data_AF-A0A957G2W5-F1
#
_entry.id   AF-A0A957G2W5-F1
#
_cell.length_a   1.000
_cell.length_b   1.000
_cell.length_c   1.000
_cell.angle_alpha   90.00
_cell.angle_beta   90.00
_cell.angle_gamma   90.00
#
_symmetry.space_group_name_H-M   'P 1'
#
loop_
_entity.id
_entity.type
_entity.pdbx_description
1 polymer ?
#
loop_
_entity_poly.entity_id
_entity_poly.type
_entity_poly.pdbx_seq_one_letter_code
_entity_poly.pdbx_strand_id
1 'polypeptide(L)'
;MLPTLYWPGWQARLDGAPFPLAAAPGSGLMLLDGVPAGDHTLTLQLGRTPLRLAAELLSLAGVLGLLGWLIVTRSRPGRGLAGWAVGLAASAGVLAIAAHLWPAPAHDAGTLTWDFAQMAYLHHAPQGILFDDGSRLRQYAYSAETVAPGDTLTVNLAWDLPAGAAAGEAVTLALATPAVNRV
;
A
#
# COMPACT_ATOMS: atom_id res chain seq x y z
N MET A 1 13.29 -11.92 -11.47
CA MET A 1 12.09 -11.16 -11.87
C MET A 1 11.10 -11.22 -10.72
N LEU A 2 10.35 -10.15 -10.48
CA LEU A 2 9.35 -10.07 -9.42
C LEU A 2 7.93 -10.09 -10.02
N PRO A 3 6.94 -10.70 -9.33
CA PRO A 3 5.55 -10.77 -9.80
C PRO A 3 4.79 -9.44 -9.61
N THR A 4 5.43 -8.31 -9.87
CA THR A 4 4.83 -6.97 -9.79
C THR A 4 5.15 -6.22 -11.08
N LEU A 5 4.16 -5.57 -11.69
CA LEU A 5 4.36 -4.76 -12.90
C LEU A 5 5.21 -3.53 -12.60
N TYR A 6 6.15 -3.23 -13.49
CA TYR A 6 6.92 -2.00 -13.44
C TYR A 6 6.02 -0.79 -13.76
N TRP A 7 6.16 0.27 -12.96
CA TRP A 7 5.49 1.56 -13.16
C TRP A 7 6.46 2.72 -12.86
N PRO A 8 6.38 3.85 -13.58
CA PRO A 8 7.20 5.02 -13.28
C PRO A 8 7.05 5.48 -11.82
N GLY A 9 8.17 5.53 -11.09
CA GLY A 9 8.22 5.94 -9.68
C GLY A 9 8.58 4.82 -8.72
N TRP A 10 8.55 3.56 -9.15
CA TRP A 10 9.15 2.48 -8.36
C TRP A 10 10.65 2.68 -8.22
N GLN A 11 11.13 2.51 -6.99
CA GLN A 11 12.54 2.62 -6.61
C GLN A 11 12.92 1.35 -5.88
N ALA A 12 14.04 0.73 -6.29
CA ALA A 12 14.62 -0.41 -5.61
C ALA A 12 15.85 0.03 -4.81
N ARG A 13 16.03 -0.56 -3.64
CA ARG A 13 17.27 -0.46 -2.86
C ARG A 13 17.73 -1.85 -2.47
N LEU A 14 19.01 -2.14 -2.70
CA LEU A 14 19.66 -3.36 -2.25
C LEU A 14 20.56 -2.99 -1.08
N ASP A 15 20.31 -3.55 0.09
CA ASP A 15 21.03 -3.25 1.34
C ASP A 15 21.08 -1.74 1.64
N GLY A 16 19.98 -1.05 1.32
CA GLY A 16 19.82 0.40 1.50
C GLY A 16 20.38 1.28 0.37
N ALA A 17 21.23 0.75 -0.50
CA ALA A 17 21.79 1.47 -1.65
C ALA A 17 20.83 1.44 -2.86
N PRO A 18 20.68 2.54 -3.63
CA PRO A 18 19.87 2.54 -4.85
C PRO A 18 20.28 1.44 -5.81
N PHE A 19 19.29 0.68 -6.29
CA PHE A 19 19.49 -0.45 -7.20
C PHE A 19 18.67 -0.26 -8.47
N PRO A 20 19.24 -0.52 -9.66
CA PRO A 20 18.52 -0.34 -10.92
C PRO A 20 17.33 -1.30 -11.02
N LEU A 21 16.20 -0.77 -11.50
CA LEU A 21 14.96 -1.50 -11.71
C LEU A 21 14.47 -1.23 -13.13
N ALA A 22 14.09 -2.28 -13.85
CA ALA A 22 13.58 -2.17 -15.22
C ALA A 22 12.27 -2.96 -15.40
N ALA A 23 11.59 -2.70 -16.51
CA ALA A 23 10.51 -3.56 -16.97
C ALA A 23 11.08 -4.73 -17.78
N ALA A 24 10.72 -5.95 -17.42
CA ALA A 24 11.06 -7.16 -18.15
C ALA A 24 10.43 -7.11 -19.55
N PRO A 25 11.19 -7.39 -20.62
CA PRO A 25 10.65 -7.43 -21.98
C PRO A 25 9.47 -8.39 -22.10
N GLY A 26 8.40 -7.96 -22.78
CA GLY A 26 7.20 -8.76 -23.04
C GLY A 26 6.19 -8.83 -21.88
N SER A 27 6.63 -9.02 -20.64
CA SER A 27 5.72 -9.14 -19.49
C SER A 27 5.47 -7.82 -18.75
N GLY A 28 6.38 -6.86 -18.84
CA GLY A 28 6.32 -5.61 -18.08
C GLY A 28 6.54 -5.78 -16.57
N LEU A 29 6.89 -6.98 -16.11
CA LEU A 29 7.19 -7.26 -14.71
C LEU A 29 8.50 -6.59 -14.28
N MET A 30 8.66 -6.36 -12.99
CA MET A 30 9.88 -5.79 -12.44
C MET A 30 11.06 -6.76 -12.62
N LEU A 31 12.10 -6.25 -13.26
CA LEU A 31 13.37 -6.90 -13.49
C LEU A 31 14.45 -6.23 -12.65
N LEU A 32 15.19 -7.06 -11.91
CA LEU A 32 16.38 -6.70 -11.16
C LEU A 32 17.55 -7.41 -11.83
N ASP A 33 18.44 -6.65 -12.45
CA ASP A 33 19.60 -7.19 -13.14
C ASP A 33 20.84 -7.09 -12.24
N GLY A 34 21.59 -8.19 -12.13
CA GLY A 34 22.89 -8.19 -11.46
C GLY A 34 22.83 -8.14 -9.93
N VAL A 35 21.82 -8.74 -9.30
CA VAL A 35 21.82 -8.96 -7.84
C VAL A 35 22.97 -9.93 -7.50
N PRO A 36 23.93 -9.57 -6.62
CA PRO A 36 25.02 -10.46 -6.25
C PRO A 36 24.52 -11.73 -5.54
N ALA A 37 25.31 -12.79 -5.59
CA ALA A 37 25.01 -14.02 -4.84
C ALA A 37 25.27 -13.80 -3.35
N GLY A 38 24.30 -14.14 -2.51
CA GLY A 38 24.38 -13.99 -1.05
C GLY A 38 23.05 -13.53 -0.46
N ASP A 39 23.09 -13.24 0.84
CA ASP A 39 21.95 -12.71 1.58
C ASP A 39 21.89 -11.19 1.38
N HIS A 40 20.83 -10.73 0.72
CA HIS A 40 20.61 -9.31 0.44
C HIS A 40 19.18 -8.91 0.78
N THR A 41 19.03 -7.72 1.35
CA THR A 41 17.72 -7.14 1.63
C THR A 41 17.32 -6.20 0.50
N LEU A 42 16.33 -6.60 -0.27
CA LEU A 42 15.73 -5.76 -1.31
C LEU A 42 14.53 -5.00 -0.76
N THR A 43 14.56 -3.67 -0.84
CA THR A 43 13.43 -2.80 -0.50
C THR A 43 12.88 -2.15 -1.75
N LEU A 44 11.57 -2.30 -1.98
CA LEU A 44 10.86 -1.66 -3.10
C LEU A 44 9.91 -0.59 -2.54
N GLN A 45 9.96 0.62 -3.08
CA GLN A 45 9.09 1.71 -2.66
C GLN A 45 8.57 2.48 -3.87
N LEU A 46 7.28 2.83 -3.84
CA LEU A 46 6.68 3.70 -4.83
C LEU A 46 6.87 5.16 -4.43
N GLY A 47 7.83 5.84 -5.07
CA GLY A 47 8.11 7.24 -4.84
C GLY A 47 7.19 8.20 -5.60
N ARG A 48 7.28 9.49 -5.27
CA ARG A 48 6.64 10.55 -6.06
C ARG A 48 7.29 10.65 -7.44
N THR A 49 6.48 10.85 -8.46
CA THR A 49 6.95 11.12 -9.82
C THR A 49 7.05 12.63 -10.05
N PRO A 50 7.95 13.10 -10.94
CA PRO A 50 7.99 14.51 -11.35
C PRO A 50 6.66 15.01 -11.89
N LEU A 51 5.91 14.15 -12.59
CA LEU A 51 4.56 14.47 -13.08
C LEU A 51 3.58 14.72 -11.94
N ARG A 52 3.58 13.89 -10.89
CA ARG A 52 2.73 14.09 -9.71
C ARG A 52 3.07 15.41 -9.02
N LEU A 53 4.36 15.71 -8.86
CA LEU A 53 4.80 17.00 -8.29
C LEU A 53 4.34 18.19 -9.14
N ALA A 54 4.47 18.11 -10.47
CA ALA A 54 4.02 19.16 -11.38
C ALA A 54 2.50 19.38 -11.29
N ALA A 55 1.72 18.31 -11.23
CA ALA A 55 0.27 18.39 -11.05
C ALA A 55 -0.10 19.02 -9.70
N GLU A 56 0.57 18.64 -8.62
CA GLU A 56 0.39 19.24 -7.28
C GLU A 56 0.66 20.76 -7.31
N LEU A 57 1.78 21.18 -7.93
CA LEU A 57 2.14 22.60 -8.06
C LEU A 57 1.18 23.38 -8.94
N LEU A 58 0.73 22.81 -10.06
CA LEU A 58 -0.26 23.41 -10.95
C LEU A 58 -1.62 23.59 -10.24
N SER A 59 -2.07 22.57 -9.50
CA SER A 59 -3.28 22.67 -8.68
C SER A 59 -3.16 23.78 -7.63
N LEU A 60 -2.03 23.84 -6.91
CA LEU A 60 -1.78 24.89 -5.94
C LEU A 60 -1.76 26.29 -6.58
N ALA A 61 -1.10 26.44 -7.72
CA ALA A 61 -1.06 27.70 -8.47
C ALA A 61 -2.46 28.12 -8.93
N GLY A 62 -3.29 27.17 -9.39
CA GLY A 62 -4.68 27.42 -9.77
C GLY A 62 -5.53 27.92 -8.59
N VAL A 63 -5.39 27.30 -7.41
CA VAL A 63 -6.06 27.74 -6.18
C VAL A 63 -5.61 29.16 -5.80
N LEU A 64 -4.30 29.42 -5.76
CA LEU A 64 -3.76 30.74 -5.42
C LEU A 64 -4.19 31.82 -6.42
N GLY A 65 -4.19 31.50 -7.72
CA GLY A 65 -4.65 32.40 -8.78
C GLY A 65 -6.12 32.75 -8.63
N LEU A 66 -6.98 31.76 -8.36
CA LEU A 66 -8.41 31.97 -8.10
C LEU A 66 -8.63 32.83 -6.85
N LEU A 67 -7.90 32.56 -5.77
CA LEU A 67 -7.97 33.35 -4.53
C LEU A 67 -7.54 34.80 -4.78
N GLY A 68 -6.42 35.02 -5.47
CA GLY A 68 -5.94 36.36 -5.83
C GLY A 68 -6.95 37.14 -6.68
N TRP A 69 -7.51 36.50 -7.70
CA TRP A 69 -8.55 37.10 -8.55
C TRP A 69 -9.81 37.47 -7.76
N LEU A 70 -10.28 36.58 -6.87
CA LEU A 70 -11.43 36.84 -6.01
C LEU A 70 -11.19 38.00 -5.02
N ILE A 71 -9.97 38.13 -4.49
CA ILE A 71 -9.60 39.22 -3.58
C ILE A 71 -9.63 40.56 -4.34
N VAL A 72 -8.92 40.66 -5.46
CA VAL A 72 -8.81 41.90 -6.25
C VAL A 72 -10.17 42.38 -6.76
N THR A 73 -11.02 41.46 -7.22
CA THR A 73 -12.37 41.79 -7.72
C THR A 73 -13.35 42.16 -6.61
N ARG A 74 -13.10 41.76 -5.35
CA ARG A 74 -13.96 42.08 -4.20
C ARG A 74 -13.54 43.28 -3.35
N SER A 75 -12.35 43.86 -3.55
CA SER A 75 -11.83 45.02 -2.79
C SER A 75 -12.59 46.35 -2.99
N ARG A 76 -13.89 46.30 -3.32
CA ARG A 76 -14.83 47.41 -3.08
C ARG A 76 -15.25 47.39 -1.59
N PRO A 77 -15.16 48.52 -0.88
CA PRO A 77 -15.15 48.55 0.58
C PRO A 77 -16.51 48.12 1.17
N GLY A 78 -16.49 47.17 2.12
CA GLY A 78 -17.67 46.84 2.95
C GLY A 78 -18.05 45.36 3.15
N ARG A 79 -17.14 44.37 3.10
CA ARG A 79 -17.53 42.94 3.09
C ARG A 79 -16.84 42.07 4.15
N GLY A 80 -17.37 42.11 5.37
CA GLY A 80 -16.97 41.23 6.48
C GLY A 80 -17.25 39.73 6.28
N LEU A 81 -18.17 39.31 5.42
CA LEU A 81 -18.49 37.89 5.20
C LEU A 81 -17.64 37.21 4.11
N ALA A 82 -17.10 37.97 3.16
CA ALA A 82 -16.35 37.41 2.02
C ALA A 82 -14.91 37.01 2.39
N GLY A 83 -14.30 37.71 3.36
CA GLY A 83 -13.00 37.32 3.91
C GLY A 83 -13.03 35.97 4.64
N TRP A 84 -14.16 35.65 5.30
CA TRP A 84 -14.35 34.36 5.97
C TRP A 84 -14.45 33.21 4.98
N ALA A 85 -15.12 33.38 3.84
CA ALA A 85 -15.19 32.35 2.80
C ALA A 85 -13.82 32.04 2.19
N VAL A 86 -12.96 33.06 2.01
CA VAL A 86 -11.57 32.88 1.54
C VAL A 86 -10.72 32.17 2.59
N GLY A 87 -10.84 32.57 3.86
CA GLY A 87 -10.19 31.88 4.97
C GLY A 87 -10.60 30.41 5.05
N LEU A 88 -11.89 30.10 4.88
CA LEU A 88 -12.42 28.73 4.85
C LEU A 88 -11.88 27.93 3.67
N ALA A 89 -11.82 28.50 2.46
CA ALA A 89 -11.28 27.82 1.29
C ALA A 89 -9.77 27.55 1.42
N ALA A 90 -9.00 28.51 1.92
CA ALA A 90 -7.58 28.32 2.22
C ALA A 90 -7.37 27.24 3.29
N SER A 91 -8.19 27.23 4.34
CA SER A 91 -8.18 26.21 5.39
C SER A 91 -8.53 24.82 4.83
N ALA A 92 -9.51 24.73 3.94
CA ALA A 92 -9.88 23.49 3.26
C ALA A 92 -8.75 22.96 2.37
N GLY A 93 -8.01 23.85 1.68
CA GLY A 93 -6.83 23.49 0.90
C GLY A 93 -5.69 22.96 1.78
N VAL A 94 -5.41 23.62 2.92
CA VAL A 94 -4.45 23.12 3.91
C VAL A 94 -4.89 21.77 4.49
N LEU A 95 -6.18 21.59 4.79
CA LEU A 95 -6.74 20.32 5.27
C LEU A 95 -6.63 19.22 4.21
N ALA A 96 -6.84 19.51 2.93
CA ALA A 96 -6.67 18.54 1.85
C ALA A 96 -5.20 18.12 1.70
N ILE A 97 -4.26 19.06 1.78
CA ILE A 97 -2.82 18.77 1.78
C ILE A 97 -2.46 17.93 3.02
N ALA A 98 -2.93 18.32 4.21
CA ALA A 98 -2.70 17.58 5.44
C ALA A 98 -3.28 16.16 5.39
N ALA A 99 -4.48 15.99 4.83
CA ALA A 99 -5.09 14.67 4.61
C ALA A 99 -4.29 13.83 3.60
N HIS A 100 -3.70 14.46 2.57
CA HIS A 100 -2.86 13.76 1.60
C HIS A 100 -1.49 13.38 2.16
N LEU A 101 -0.97 14.16 3.11
CA LEU A 101 0.25 13.88 3.86
C LEU A 101 -0.01 12.99 5.08
N TRP A 102 -1.27 12.68 5.39
CA TRP A 102 -1.61 11.85 6.53
C TRP A 102 -1.06 10.44 6.30
N PRO A 103 -0.31 9.88 7.26
CA PRO A 103 0.23 8.54 7.13
C PRO A 103 -0.90 7.55 6.84
N ALA A 104 -0.69 6.67 5.86
CA ALA A 104 -1.59 5.55 5.69
C ALA A 104 -1.66 4.78 7.02
N PRO A 105 -2.85 4.35 7.47
CA PRO A 105 -2.97 3.60 8.70
C PRO A 105 -2.02 2.40 8.65
N ALA A 106 -1.16 2.28 9.66
CA ALA A 106 -0.37 1.08 9.84
C ALA A 106 -1.34 -0.08 10.07
N HIS A 107 -1.24 -1.11 9.25
CA HIS A 107 -2.04 -2.31 9.37
C HIS A 107 -1.25 -3.37 10.12
N ASP A 108 -1.94 -4.17 10.93
CA ASP A 108 -1.30 -5.23 11.71
C ASP A 108 -0.63 -6.25 10.77
N ALA A 109 0.58 -6.70 11.14
CA ALA A 109 1.30 -7.72 10.39
C ALA A 109 0.49 -9.01 10.21
N GLY A 110 -0.39 -9.34 11.16
CA GLY A 110 -1.29 -10.49 11.09
C GLY A 110 -2.41 -10.39 10.05
N THR A 111 -2.51 -9.29 9.32
CA THR A 111 -3.46 -9.12 8.18
C THR A 111 -2.76 -9.22 6.82
N LEU A 112 -1.46 -9.48 6.82
CA LEU A 112 -0.63 -9.48 5.63
C LEU A 112 -0.82 -10.78 4.84
N THR A 113 -1.21 -10.70 3.58
CA THR A 113 -1.54 -11.87 2.76
C THR A 113 -1.01 -11.71 1.35
N TRP A 114 -0.91 -12.83 0.64
CA TRP A 114 -0.50 -12.90 -0.75
C TRP A 114 -1.62 -13.56 -1.55
N ASP A 115 -2.30 -12.80 -2.40
CA ASP A 115 -3.36 -13.30 -3.28
C ASP A 115 -2.80 -13.49 -4.69
N PHE A 116 -2.44 -14.73 -5.04
CA PHE A 116 -1.87 -15.02 -6.35
C PHE A 116 -2.82 -14.75 -7.52
N ALA A 117 -4.13 -14.76 -7.32
CA ALA A 117 -5.10 -14.59 -8.39
C ALA A 117 -5.31 -13.11 -8.75
N GLN A 118 -5.33 -12.23 -7.75
CA GLN A 118 -5.66 -10.81 -7.95
C GLN A 118 -4.50 -9.86 -7.66
N MET A 119 -3.74 -10.14 -6.60
CA MET A 119 -2.73 -9.24 -6.04
C MET A 119 -1.48 -10.05 -5.69
N ALA A 120 -0.71 -10.39 -6.73
CA ALA A 120 0.48 -11.25 -6.65
C ALA A 120 1.67 -10.57 -5.93
N TYR A 121 1.39 -9.77 -4.91
CA TYR A 121 2.31 -9.17 -3.98
C TYR A 121 1.70 -9.20 -2.58
N LEU A 122 2.57 -9.06 -1.58
CA LEU A 122 2.20 -9.05 -0.18
C LEU A 122 1.40 -7.77 0.14
N HIS A 123 0.17 -7.91 0.63
CA HIS A 123 -0.73 -6.78 0.90
C HIS A 123 -1.57 -7.05 2.16
N HIS A 124 -2.02 -5.98 2.81
CA HIS A 124 -2.88 -6.12 4.00
C HIS A 124 -4.34 -6.32 3.58
N ALA A 125 -5.00 -7.30 4.19
CA ALA A 125 -6.43 -7.56 4.09
C ALA A 125 -7.11 -7.27 5.45
N PRO A 126 -7.28 -6.00 5.86
CA PRO A 126 -7.79 -5.63 7.18
C PRO A 126 -9.24 -6.11 7.42
N GLN A 127 -9.98 -6.39 6.35
CA GLN A 127 -11.33 -6.93 6.38
C GLN A 127 -11.36 -8.46 6.53
N GLY A 128 -10.20 -9.13 6.47
CA GLY A 128 -10.05 -10.59 6.40
C GLY A 128 -10.17 -11.17 4.99
N ILE A 129 -9.84 -12.45 4.87
CA ILE A 129 -9.92 -13.23 3.62
C ILE A 129 -11.19 -14.08 3.69
N LEU A 130 -12.13 -13.86 2.76
CA LEU A 130 -13.39 -14.59 2.67
C LEU A 130 -13.20 -15.86 1.82
N PHE A 131 -13.70 -16.99 2.32
CA PHE A 131 -13.71 -18.27 1.62
C PHE A 131 -15.11 -18.55 1.05
N ASP A 132 -15.19 -19.48 0.09
CA ASP A 132 -16.42 -19.82 -0.64
C ASP A 132 -17.53 -20.38 0.26
N ASP A 133 -17.16 -20.98 1.38
CA ASP A 133 -18.08 -21.50 2.41
C ASP A 133 -18.64 -20.40 3.33
N GLY A 134 -18.21 -19.15 3.15
CA GLY A 134 -18.60 -18.00 3.95
C GLY A 134 -17.78 -17.82 5.23
N SER A 135 -16.81 -18.70 5.51
CA SER A 135 -15.84 -18.50 6.58
C SER A 135 -14.85 -17.39 6.21
N ARG A 136 -14.30 -16.72 7.22
CA ARG A 136 -13.39 -15.60 7.00
C ARG A 136 -12.21 -15.64 7.95
N LEU A 137 -10.99 -15.72 7.40
CA LEU A 137 -9.77 -15.56 8.18
C LEU A 137 -9.55 -14.06 8.45
N ARG A 138 -9.63 -13.65 9.71
CA ARG A 138 -9.46 -12.25 10.13
C ARG A 138 -8.02 -11.86 10.35
N GLN A 139 -7.30 -12.70 11.08
CA GLN A 139 -5.91 -12.49 11.45
C GLN A 139 -5.20 -13.82 11.63
N TYR A 140 -3.87 -13.79 11.53
CA TYR A 140 -3.01 -14.88 11.93
C TYR A 140 -1.81 -14.36 12.72
N ALA A 141 -1.22 -15.24 13.51
CA ALA A 141 0.04 -15.01 14.19
C ALA A 141 0.82 -16.32 14.24
N TYR A 142 2.15 -16.24 14.27
CA TYR A 142 3.02 -17.38 14.41
C TYR A 142 4.04 -17.15 15.53
N SER A 143 4.51 -18.23 16.15
CA SER A 143 5.42 -18.16 17.30
C SER A 143 6.83 -17.66 16.94
N ALA A 144 7.26 -17.81 15.68
CA ALA A 144 8.56 -17.35 15.19
C ALA A 144 8.56 -17.11 13.67
N GLU A 145 9.33 -16.13 13.20
CA GLU A 145 9.57 -15.86 11.76
C GLU A 145 10.61 -16.81 11.14
N THR A 146 11.44 -17.44 11.97
CA THR A 146 12.48 -18.38 11.56
C THR A 146 12.48 -19.56 12.52
N VAL A 147 12.51 -20.78 11.98
CA VAL A 147 12.52 -22.04 12.74
C VAL A 147 13.60 -22.97 12.20
N ALA A 148 14.26 -23.71 13.08
CA ALA A 148 15.22 -24.74 12.71
C ALA A 148 14.52 -26.10 12.52
N PRO A 149 15.15 -27.06 11.81
CA PRO A 149 14.64 -28.42 11.74
C PRO A 149 14.48 -29.04 13.12
N GLY A 150 13.27 -29.52 13.43
CA GLY A 150 12.91 -30.09 14.73
C GLY A 150 12.21 -29.11 15.69
N ASP A 151 12.20 -27.81 15.37
CA ASP A 151 11.44 -26.82 16.15
C ASP A 151 9.93 -26.97 15.94
N THR A 152 9.17 -26.56 16.96
CA THR A 152 7.71 -26.47 16.88
C THR A 152 7.29 -25.06 16.47
N LEU A 153 6.60 -24.93 15.34
CA LEU A 153 5.94 -23.70 14.91
C LEU A 153 4.47 -23.71 15.34
N THR A 154 4.09 -22.79 16.22
CA THR A 154 2.67 -22.60 16.58
C THR A 154 2.08 -21.50 15.72
N VAL A 155 0.97 -21.81 15.03
CA VAL A 155 0.21 -20.86 14.21
C VAL A 155 -1.16 -20.66 14.82
N ASN A 156 -1.47 -19.43 15.19
CA ASN A 156 -2.76 -19.03 15.72
C ASN A 156 -3.55 -18.35 14.59
N LEU A 157 -4.78 -18.82 14.35
CA LEU A 157 -5.66 -18.30 13.32
C LEU A 157 -6.95 -17.78 13.96
N ALA A 158 -7.33 -16.55 13.67
CA ALA A 158 -8.57 -15.95 14.10
C ALA A 158 -9.60 -16.00 12.97
N TRP A 159 -10.69 -16.73 13.17
CA TRP A 159 -11.71 -16.99 12.16
C TRP A 159 -13.07 -16.41 12.57
N ASP A 160 -13.77 -15.82 11.62
CA ASP A 160 -15.22 -15.63 11.69
C ASP A 160 -15.88 -16.79 10.92
N LEU A 161 -16.71 -17.57 11.60
CA LEU A 161 -17.45 -18.69 11.01
C LEU A 161 -18.87 -18.28 10.62
N PRO A 162 -19.45 -18.86 9.56
CA PRO A 162 -20.84 -18.60 9.19
C PRO A 162 -21.80 -19.11 10.27
N ALA A 163 -22.99 -18.51 10.33
CA ALA A 163 -24.00 -18.89 11.31
C ALA A 163 -24.42 -20.36 11.13
N GLY A 164 -24.30 -21.16 12.20
CA GLY A 164 -24.61 -22.60 12.17
C GLY A 164 -23.42 -23.51 11.87
N ALA A 165 -22.21 -22.97 11.69
CA ALA A 165 -21.00 -23.77 11.63
C ALA A 165 -20.81 -24.59 12.91
N ALA A 166 -20.47 -25.88 12.77
CA ALA A 166 -20.22 -26.75 13.90
C ALA A 166 -18.84 -26.45 14.50
N ALA A 167 -18.74 -26.46 15.83
CA ALA A 167 -17.44 -26.38 16.50
C ALA A 167 -16.59 -27.60 16.15
N GLY A 168 -15.35 -27.39 15.71
CA GLY A 168 -14.39 -28.46 15.37
C GLY A 168 -14.25 -28.77 13.89
N GLU A 169 -14.69 -27.88 13.00
CA GLU A 169 -14.44 -28.02 11.55
C GLU A 169 -12.93 -28.01 11.25
N ALA A 170 -12.50 -28.91 10.37
CA ALA A 170 -11.09 -29.14 10.11
C ALA A 170 -10.51 -28.04 9.21
N VAL A 171 -9.61 -27.22 9.76
CA VAL A 171 -8.84 -26.24 8.97
C VAL A 171 -7.60 -26.93 8.42
N THR A 172 -7.41 -26.86 7.10
CA THR A 172 -6.16 -27.31 6.47
C THR A 172 -5.18 -26.16 6.39
N LEU A 173 -4.07 -26.27 7.14
CA LEU A 173 -2.92 -25.39 7.01
C LEU A 173 -1.81 -26.13 6.26
N ALA A 174 -1.33 -25.55 5.17
CA ALA A 174 -0.22 -26.08 4.40
C ALA A 174 0.90 -25.04 4.33
N LEU A 175 2.13 -25.47 4.62
CA LEU A 175 3.31 -24.66 4.34
C LEU A 175 3.67 -24.85 2.87
N ALA A 176 3.76 -23.75 2.13
CA ALA A 176 4.12 -23.75 0.72
C ALA A 176 5.36 -22.89 0.50
N THR A 177 6.28 -23.39 -0.32
CA THR A 177 7.41 -22.60 -0.80
C THR A 177 6.91 -21.66 -1.89
N PRO A 178 7.12 -20.34 -1.80
CA PRO A 178 6.63 -19.38 -2.80
C PRO A 178 7.23 -19.60 -4.20
N ALA A 179 8.30 -20.38 -4.32
CA ALA A 179 8.96 -20.71 -5.58
C ALA A 179 8.37 -21.93 -6.33
N VAL A 180 7.43 -22.67 -5.74
CA VAL A 180 6.82 -23.82 -6.42
C VAL A 180 5.63 -23.35 -7.25
N ASN A 181 5.88 -23.11 -8.54
CA ASN A 181 4.83 -23.03 -9.54
C ASN A 181 4.21 -24.44 -9.65
N ARG A 182 3.02 -24.67 -9.07
CA ARG A 182 2.28 -25.91 -9.34
C ARG A 182 1.79 -25.83 -10.78
N VAL A 183 2.48 -26.54 -11.67
CA VAL A 183 2.02 -26.86 -13.02
C VAL A 183 0.90 -27.88 -12.95
#